data_AF-A0A840WDI9-F1
#
_entry.id   AF-A0A840WDI9-F1
#
_cell.length_a   1.000
_cell.length_b   1.000
_cell.length_c   1.000
_cell.angle_alpha   90.00
_cell.angle_beta   90.00
_cell.angle_gamma   90.00
#
_symmetry.space_group_name_H-M   'P 1'
#
loop_
_entity.id
_entity.type
_entity.pdbx_description
1 polymer ?
#
loop_
_entity_poly.entity_id
_entity_poly.type
_entity_poly.pdbx_seq_one_letter_code
_entity_poly.pdbx_strand_id
1 'polypeptide(L)'
;MGLARTMVDHALVAAGIGEAGRGVARLAVSEAFTNALLHGRPEIGVEVWARSGRCGVVEVYDAEPTLPRFPEGGELVELLTEHGRGLALMQAFTRQVCGAYRWGEGKRVWFAVDSDGGELNAVEVRGLVEERARRWLPAHTMSVI
;
A
#
# COMPACT_ATOMS: atom_id res chain seq x y z
N MET A 1 -6.36 1.13 14.48
CA MET A 1 -4.95 0.82 14.14
C MET A 1 -4.51 -0.60 14.47
N GLY A 2 -4.75 -1.14 15.67
CA GLY A 2 -4.31 -2.51 16.02
C GLY A 2 -4.82 -3.61 15.07
N LEU A 3 -6.11 -3.55 14.71
CA LEU A 3 -6.74 -4.57 13.84
C LEU A 3 -6.13 -4.65 12.44
N ALA A 4 -5.86 -3.52 11.79
CA ALA A 4 -5.26 -3.49 10.45
C ALA A 4 -3.86 -4.15 10.46
N ARG A 5 -3.05 -3.86 11.47
CA ARG A 5 -1.74 -4.52 11.64
C ARG A 5 -1.89 -6.03 11.83
N THR A 6 -2.81 -6.45 12.70
CA THR A 6 -3.05 -7.88 12.97
C THR A 6 -3.52 -8.62 11.71
N MET A 7 -4.43 -8.03 10.94
CA MET A 7 -4.92 -8.63 9.68
C MET A 7 -3.80 -8.75 8.65
N VAL A 8 -3.00 -7.70 8.47
CA VAL A 8 -1.84 -7.73 7.56
C VAL A 8 -0.83 -8.77 8.00
N ASP A 9 -0.48 -8.79 9.29
CA ASP A 9 0.49 -9.74 9.83
C ASP A 9 0.04 -11.19 9.59
N HIS A 10 -1.22 -11.51 9.90
CA HIS A 10 -1.79 -12.83 9.68
C HIS A 10 -1.82 -13.22 8.20
N ALA A 11 -2.22 -12.31 7.31
CA ALA A 11 -2.22 -12.57 5.87
C ALA A 11 -0.80 -12.80 5.32
N LEU A 12 0.18 -12.06 5.82
CA LEU A 12 1.59 -12.21 5.42
C LEU A 12 2.22 -13.51 5.98
N VAL A 13 1.84 -13.93 7.19
CA VAL A 13 2.21 -15.27 7.72
C VAL A 13 1.67 -16.36 6.79
N ALA A 14 0.39 -16.30 6.42
CA ALA A 14 -0.22 -17.27 5.52
C ALA A 14 0.44 -17.28 4.12
N ALA A 15 1.00 -16.14 3.70
CA ALA A 15 1.76 -16.00 2.46
C ALA A 15 3.23 -16.44 2.54
N GLY A 16 3.72 -16.87 3.71
CA GLY A 16 5.10 -17.30 3.91
C GLY A 16 6.11 -16.14 4.00
N ILE A 17 5.65 -14.92 4.30
CA ILE A 17 6.54 -13.77 4.51
C ILE A 17 7.10 -13.84 5.93
N GLY A 18 8.42 -13.84 6.05
CA GLY A 18 9.19 -13.88 7.30
C GLY A 18 9.09 -12.62 8.15
N GLU A 19 9.61 -12.69 9.37
CA GLU A 19 9.43 -11.65 10.39
C GLU A 19 10.01 -10.30 10.00
N ALA A 20 11.14 -10.27 9.27
CA ALA A 20 11.73 -9.03 8.79
C ALA A 20 10.78 -8.28 7.85
N GLY A 21 10.20 -8.96 6.86
CA GLY A 21 9.21 -8.40 5.95
C GLY A 21 7.92 -7.99 6.67
N ARG A 22 7.44 -8.80 7.62
CA ARG A 22 6.25 -8.47 8.42
C ARG A 22 6.47 -7.25 9.33
N GLY A 23 7.66 -7.10 9.91
CA GLY A 23 8.03 -5.92 10.70
C GLY A 23 7.93 -4.62 9.91
N VAL A 24 8.48 -4.62 8.69
CA VAL A 24 8.33 -3.52 7.75
C VAL A 24 6.86 -3.27 7.41
N ALA A 25 6.09 -4.33 7.13
CA ALA A 25 4.69 -4.21 6.76
C ALA A 25 3.83 -3.60 7.87
N ARG A 26 4.07 -3.94 9.14
CA ARG A 26 3.35 -3.38 10.30
C ARG A 26 3.59 -1.88 10.45
N LEU A 27 4.82 -1.41 10.19
CA LEU A 27 5.14 0.02 10.20
C LEU A 27 4.46 0.72 9.02
N ALA A 28 4.69 0.23 7.79
CA ALA A 28 4.15 0.82 6.57
C ALA A 28 2.61 0.88 6.55
N VAL A 29 1.91 -0.19 6.97
CA VAL A 29 0.44 -0.16 7.04
C VAL A 29 -0.07 0.81 8.09
N SER A 30 0.70 1.10 9.14
CA SER A 30 0.30 2.09 10.13
C SER A 30 0.22 3.48 9.54
N GLU A 31 1.23 3.85 8.76
CA GLU A 31 1.26 5.14 8.10
C GLU A 31 0.18 5.24 7.03
N ALA A 32 0.09 4.23 6.15
CA ALA A 32 -0.90 4.20 5.08
C ALA A 32 -2.35 4.21 5.61
N PHE A 33 -2.64 3.42 6.64
CA PHE A 33 -3.99 3.33 7.21
C PHE A 33 -4.34 4.58 8.03
N THR A 34 -3.37 5.19 8.71
CA THR A 34 -3.59 6.48 9.39
C THR A 34 -3.94 7.56 8.36
N ASN A 35 -3.21 7.61 7.24
CA ASN A 35 -3.51 8.54 6.16
C ASN A 35 -4.91 8.34 5.58
N ALA A 36 -5.33 7.09 5.38
CA ALA A 36 -6.69 6.79 4.91
C ALA A 36 -7.76 7.22 5.94
N LEU A 37 -7.51 7.04 7.24
CA LEU A 37 -8.43 7.49 8.30
C LEU A 37 -8.52 9.02 8.42
N LEU A 38 -7.41 9.74 8.26
CA LEU A 38 -7.36 11.20 8.43
C LEU A 38 -7.78 11.96 7.17
N HIS A 39 -7.49 11.41 5.99
CA HIS A 39 -7.59 12.12 4.71
C HIS A 39 -8.43 11.38 3.66
N GLY A 40 -8.80 10.13 3.92
CA GLY A 40 -9.63 9.33 3.03
C GLY A 40 -11.12 9.54 3.26
N ARG A 41 -11.92 8.79 2.50
CA ARG A 41 -13.38 8.67 2.68
C ARG A 41 -13.78 7.22 2.84
N PRO A 42 -14.80 6.89 3.65
CA PRO A 42 -15.38 5.55 3.69
C PRO A 42 -15.84 5.09 2.29
N GLU A 43 -15.73 3.80 1.96
CA GLU A 43 -15.21 2.71 2.79
C GLU A 43 -13.67 2.67 2.85
N ILE A 44 -13.12 2.39 4.03
CA ILE A 44 -11.67 2.27 4.25
C ILE A 44 -11.34 0.81 4.58
N GLY A 45 -10.34 0.25 3.93
CA GLY A 45 -9.91 -1.13 4.20
C GLY A 45 -8.49 -1.44 3.78
N VAL A 46 -8.12 -2.71 4.00
CA VAL A 46 -6.80 -3.24 3.63
C VAL A 46 -7.00 -4.54 2.87
N GLU A 47 -6.31 -4.67 1.74
CA GLU A 47 -6.15 -5.92 1.02
C GLU A 47 -4.69 -6.35 1.06
N VAL A 48 -4.47 -7.66 1.16
CA VAL A 48 -3.13 -8.25 1.12
C VAL A 48 -3.15 -9.36 0.08
N TRP A 49 -2.13 -9.36 -0.77
CA TRP A 49 -1.90 -10.44 -1.70
C TRP A 49 -0.40 -10.70 -1.81
N ALA A 50 -0.02 -11.88 -2.26
CA ALA A 50 1.38 -12.26 -2.36
C ALA A 50 1.66 -12.99 -3.65
N ARG A 51 2.90 -12.87 -4.12
CA ARG A 51 3.48 -13.76 -5.11
C ARG A 51 4.38 -14.73 -4.37
N SER A 52 3.98 -16.01 -4.33
CA SER A 52 4.66 -17.06 -3.56
C SER A 52 6.18 -17.03 -3.79
N GLY A 53 6.93 -16.98 -2.68
CA GLY A 53 8.39 -16.98 -2.69
C GLY A 53 9.04 -15.71 -3.27
N ARG A 54 8.30 -14.61 -3.41
CA ARG A 54 8.85 -13.31 -3.87
C ARG A 54 8.51 -12.17 -2.93
N CYS A 55 7.24 -11.77 -2.90
CA CYS A 55 6.84 -10.56 -2.17
C CYS A 55 5.39 -10.63 -1.70
N GLY A 56 5.12 -10.00 -0.57
CA GLY A 56 3.78 -9.61 -0.13
C GLY A 56 3.51 -8.16 -0.55
N VAL A 57 2.31 -7.88 -1.01
CA VAL A 57 1.82 -6.53 -1.33
C VAL A 57 0.62 -6.24 -0.45
N VAL A 58 0.65 -5.06 0.17
CA VAL A 58 -0.42 -4.54 1.02
C VAL A 58 -0.99 -3.31 0.35
N GLU A 59 -2.30 -3.26 0.21
CA GLU A 59 -3.04 -2.14 -0.37
C GLU A 59 -4.02 -1.59 0.66
N VAL A 60 -3.89 -0.31 0.99
CA VAL A 60 -4.88 0.43 1.77
C VAL A 60 -5.74 1.21 0.80
N TYR A 61 -7.06 1.08 0.92
CA TYR A 61 -8.00 1.75 0.03
C TYR A 61 -8.98 2.64 0.77
N ASP A 62 -9.43 3.67 0.09
CA ASP A 62 -10.46 4.60 0.53
C ASP A 62 -11.18 5.22 -0.69
N ALA A 63 -12.33 5.84 -0.49
CA ALA A 63 -13.16 6.44 -1.56
C ALA A 63 -12.78 7.89 -1.93
N GLU A 64 -11.65 8.42 -1.46
CA GLU A 64 -11.16 9.74 -1.89
C GLU A 64 -10.30 9.60 -3.17
N PRO A 65 -10.73 10.16 -4.32
CA PRO A 65 -10.08 9.97 -5.62
C PRO A 65 -8.73 10.69 -5.78
N THR A 66 -8.41 11.61 -4.86
CA THR A 66 -7.17 12.37 -4.87
C THR A 66 -6.00 11.49 -4.45
N LEU A 67 -5.09 11.20 -5.39
CA LEU A 67 -3.89 10.42 -5.10
C LEU A 67 -2.94 11.22 -4.19
N PRO A 68 -2.32 10.56 -3.19
CA PRO A 68 -1.29 11.20 -2.40
C PRO A 68 -0.07 11.54 -3.27
N ARG A 69 0.56 12.67 -2.97
CA ARG A 69 1.87 13.01 -3.52
C ARG A 69 2.94 12.33 -2.68
N PHE A 70 3.77 11.51 -3.32
CA PHE A 70 4.93 10.91 -2.67
C PHE A 70 6.11 11.88 -2.74
N PRO A 71 6.81 12.12 -1.63
CA PRO A 71 8.02 12.93 -1.62
C PRO A 71 9.04 12.43 -2.65
N GLU A 72 9.55 13.33 -3.48
CA GLU A 72 10.68 13.07 -4.36
C GLU A 72 12.00 13.44 -3.65
N GLY A 73 13.08 12.72 -3.97
CA GLY A 73 14.37 12.86 -3.29
C GLY A 73 14.87 14.31 -3.32
N GLY A 74 14.90 14.97 -2.15
CA GLY A 74 15.35 16.36 -1.99
C GLY A 74 14.28 17.36 -1.57
N GLU A 75 12.99 16.98 -1.55
CA GLU A 75 11.91 17.84 -1.04
C GLU A 75 11.91 17.90 0.50
N LEU A 76 12.88 18.64 1.07
CA LEU A 76 12.97 18.90 2.52
C LEU A 76 11.74 19.67 3.05
N VAL A 77 11.01 20.34 2.17
CA VAL A 77 9.96 21.31 2.49
C VAL A 77 8.66 20.64 2.96
N GLU A 78 8.36 19.42 2.50
CA GLU A 78 7.16 18.66 2.93
C GLU A 78 7.39 17.81 4.21
N LEU A 79 8.63 17.69 4.69
CA LEU A 79 8.97 16.96 5.93
C LEU A 79 8.69 17.78 7.21
N LEU A 80 8.42 19.07 7.10
CA LEU A 80 8.10 19.94 8.24
C LEU A 80 6.60 20.01 8.55
N THR A 81 5.74 19.60 7.61
CA THR A 81 4.32 19.36 7.89
C THR A 81 4.15 17.92 8.37
N GLU A 82 3.32 17.71 9.40
CA GLU A 82 3.04 16.34 9.90
C GLU A 82 2.46 15.44 8.81
N HIS A 83 1.80 16.04 7.81
CA HIS A 83 1.02 15.35 6.77
C HIS A 83 1.91 14.70 5.69
N GLY A 84 3.16 15.16 5.50
CA GLY A 84 4.11 14.57 4.53
C GLY A 84 5.00 13.46 5.09
N ARG A 85 5.13 13.37 6.43
CA ARG A 85 6.05 12.44 7.09
C ARG A 85 5.65 10.98 6.96
N GLY A 86 4.34 10.68 7.02
CA GLY A 86 3.86 9.29 6.97
C GLY A 86 4.22 8.59 5.65
N LEU A 87 4.07 9.28 4.51
CA LEU A 87 4.43 8.73 3.20
C LEU A 87 5.95 8.60 3.03
N ALA A 88 6.74 9.57 3.52
CA ALA A 88 8.19 9.47 3.54
C ALA A 88 8.69 8.30 4.39
N LEU A 89 8.10 8.07 5.56
CA LEU A 89 8.40 6.92 6.43
C LEU A 89 8.04 5.61 5.73
N MET A 90 6.85 5.53 5.14
CA MET A 90 6.44 4.35 4.36
C MET A 90 7.41 4.07 3.22
N GLN A 91 7.80 5.09 2.44
CA GLN A 91 8.82 4.99 1.39
C GLN A 91 10.16 4.49 1.93
N ALA A 92 10.61 5.01 3.08
CA ALA A 92 11.86 4.61 3.71
C ALA A 92 11.82 3.15 4.17
N PHE A 93 10.76 2.73 4.88
CA PHE A 93 10.62 1.35 5.37
C PHE A 93 10.52 0.34 4.23
N THR A 94 9.88 0.72 3.13
CA THR A 94 9.62 -0.16 1.98
C THR A 94 10.68 -0.04 0.88
N ARG A 95 11.76 0.70 1.12
CA ARG A 95 12.86 0.95 0.16
C ARG A 95 12.33 1.46 -1.20
N GLN A 96 11.38 2.38 -1.16
CA GLN A 96 10.71 2.97 -2.34
C GLN A 96 9.81 2.02 -3.14
N VAL A 97 9.54 0.81 -2.64
CA VAL A 97 8.69 -0.18 -3.29
C VAL A 97 7.23 0.04 -2.87
N CYS A 98 6.71 1.20 -3.28
CA CYS A 98 5.37 1.66 -2.95
C CYS A 98 4.80 2.60 -4.02
N GLY A 99 3.52 2.92 -3.90
CA GLY A 99 2.86 3.89 -4.76
C GLY A 99 1.38 4.04 -4.46
N ALA A 100 0.65 4.70 -5.36
CA ALA A 100 -0.80 4.77 -5.32
C ALA A 100 -1.37 4.74 -6.74
N TYR A 101 -2.60 4.27 -6.86
CA TYR A 101 -3.35 4.28 -8.12
C TYR A 101 -4.84 4.49 -7.86
N ARG A 102 -5.56 4.99 -8.87
CA ARG A 102 -7.02 5.16 -8.79
C ARG A 102 -7.73 3.81 -8.98
N TRP A 103 -8.80 3.61 -8.24
CA TRP A 103 -9.62 2.40 -8.32
C TRP A 103 -11.09 2.72 -8.15
N GLY A 104 -11.88 2.57 -9.22
CA GLY A 104 -13.26 3.06 -9.24
C GLY A 104 -13.30 4.56 -8.93
N GLU A 105 -14.14 4.96 -7.96
CA GLU A 105 -14.24 6.34 -7.48
C GLU A 105 -13.20 6.72 -6.40
N GLY A 106 -12.43 5.74 -5.93
CA GLY A 106 -11.48 5.90 -4.85
C GLY A 106 -10.03 5.74 -5.28
N LYS A 107 -9.20 5.42 -4.30
CA LYS A 107 -7.78 5.14 -4.49
C LYS A 107 -7.32 3.92 -3.72
N ARG A 108 -6.16 3.41 -4.14
CA ARG A 108 -5.40 2.38 -3.45
C ARG A 108 -3.96 2.87 -3.28
N VAL A 109 -3.50 2.93 -2.04
CA VAL A 109 -2.10 3.17 -1.66
C VAL A 109 -1.49 1.81 -1.37
N TRP A 110 -0.36 1.50 -1.99
CA TRP A 110 0.24 0.18 -1.90
C TRP A 110 1.72 0.25 -1.52
N PHE A 111 2.19 -0.81 -0.90
CA PHE A 111 3.61 -1.09 -0.71
C PHE A 111 3.88 -2.59 -0.76
N ALA A 112 5.12 -2.97 -1.00
CA ALA A 112 5.54 -4.37 -0.99
C ALA A 112 6.66 -4.63 0.00
N VAL A 113 6.69 -5.88 0.48
CA VAL A 113 7.73 -6.41 1.35
C VAL A 113 8.25 -7.72 0.78
N ASP A 114 9.56 -7.88 0.85
CA ASP A 114 10.24 -9.12 0.47
C ASP A 114 9.91 -10.26 1.45
N SER A 115 9.98 -11.51 0.99
CA SER A 115 9.71 -12.67 1.83
C SER A 115 10.64 -12.77 3.04
N ASP A 116 11.90 -12.34 2.95
CA ASP A 116 12.88 -12.41 4.05
C ASP A 116 13.53 -11.05 4.35
N GLY A 117 12.92 -9.96 3.90
CA GLY A 117 13.42 -8.59 4.12
C GLY A 117 14.54 -8.17 3.17
N GLY A 118 14.78 -8.92 2.10
CA GLY A 118 15.69 -8.59 1.01
C GLY A 118 15.24 -7.42 0.15
N GLU A 119 15.94 -7.20 -0.96
CA GLU A 119 15.63 -6.13 -1.91
C GLU A 119 14.62 -6.59 -2.96
N LEU A 120 13.60 -5.77 -3.18
CA LEU A 120 12.65 -5.94 -4.27
C LEU A 120 12.97 -4.98 -5.42
N ASN A 121 12.79 -5.44 -6.65
CA ASN A 121 12.82 -4.56 -7.80
C ASN A 121 11.52 -3.75 -7.89
N ALA A 122 11.59 -2.46 -7.59
CA ALA A 122 10.42 -1.57 -7.58
C ALA A 122 9.66 -1.51 -8.91
N VAL A 123 10.38 -1.61 -10.05
CA VAL A 123 9.77 -1.58 -11.38
C VAL A 123 8.97 -2.86 -11.64
N GLU A 124 9.54 -4.01 -11.29
CA GLU A 124 8.85 -5.30 -11.44
C GLU A 124 7.61 -5.37 -10.55
N VAL A 125 7.72 -4.96 -9.29
CA VAL A 125 6.60 -4.98 -8.35
C VAL A 125 5.49 -4.01 -8.79
N ARG A 126 5.84 -2.81 -9.26
CA ARG A 126 4.86 -1.87 -9.81
C ARG A 126 4.12 -2.48 -11.00
N GLY A 127 4.84 -3.15 -11.91
CA GLY A 127 4.23 -3.88 -13.02
C GLY A 127 3.24 -4.96 -12.57
N LEU A 128 3.55 -5.68 -11.49
CA LEU A 128 2.64 -6.68 -10.90
C LEU A 128 1.38 -6.06 -10.30
N VAL A 129 1.52 -4.95 -9.57
CA VAL A 129 0.39 -4.19 -9.01
C VAL A 129 -0.52 -3.69 -10.13
N GLU A 130 0.06 -3.11 -11.18
CA GLU A 130 -0.69 -2.63 -12.35
C GLU A 130 -1.38 -3.76 -13.11
N GLU A 131 -0.72 -4.91 -13.27
CA GLU A 131 -1.32 -6.08 -13.88
C GLU A 131 -2.50 -6.59 -13.06
N ARG A 132 -2.33 -6.71 -11.74
CA ARG A 132 -3.40 -7.11 -10.83
C ARG A 132 -4.56 -6.12 -10.90
N ALA A 133 -4.28 -4.82 -10.88
CA ALA A 133 -5.27 -3.78 -11.00
C ALA A 133 -6.08 -3.95 -12.30
N ARG A 134 -5.43 -4.14 -13.46
CA ARG A 134 -6.14 -4.38 -14.73
C ARG A 134 -7.03 -5.61 -14.71
N ARG A 135 -6.60 -6.70 -14.07
CA ARG A 135 -7.37 -7.96 -13.98
C ARG A 135 -8.62 -7.84 -13.11
N TRP A 136 -8.64 -6.88 -12.18
CA TRP A 136 -9.72 -6.70 -11.22
C TRP A 136 -10.60 -5.47 -11.51
N LEU A 137 -10.31 -4.70 -12.57
CA LEU A 137 -11.19 -3.61 -13.00
C LEU A 137 -12.60 -4.17 -13.19
N PRO A 138 -13.62 -3.64 -12.49
CA PRO A 138 -14.98 -4.07 -12.74
C PRO A 138 -15.28 -3.82 -14.21
N ALA A 139 -15.62 -4.87 -14.96
CA ALA A 139 -16.29 -4.71 -16.23
C ALA A 139 -17.53 -3.85 -15.94
N HIS A 140 -17.59 -2.65 -16.51
CA HIS A 140 -18.69 -1.70 -16.45
C HIS A 140 -20.00 -2.38 -15.99
N THR A 141 -20.40 -2.16 -14.74
CA THR A 141 -21.74 -2.53 -14.32
C THR A 141 -22.69 -1.72 -15.20
N MET A 142 -23.32 -2.43 -16.13
CA MET A 142 -24.42 -1.92 -16.93
C MET A 142 -25.42 -1.28 -15.99
N SER A 143 -25.69 0.00 -16.21
CA SER A 143 -26.84 0.68 -15.65
C SER A 143 -28.08 -0.08 -16.11
N VAL A 144 -28.75 -0.77 -15.21
CA VAL A 144 -30.11 -1.25 -15.44
C VAL A 144 -31.03 -0.16 -14.91
N ILE A 145 -31.75 0.46 -15.85
CA ILE A 145 -32.88 1.36 -15.65
C ILE A 145 -34.00 0.60 -14.93
#